data_AF-A0A3R9F6F7-F1
#
_entry.id   AF-A0A3R9F6F7-F1
#
_cell.length_a   1.000
_cell.length_b   1.000
_cell.length_c   1.000
_cell.angle_alpha   90.00
_cell.angle_beta   90.00
_cell.angle_gamma   90.00
#
_symmetry.space_group_name_H-M   'P 1'
#
loop_
_entity.id
_entity.type
_entity.pdbx_description
1 polymer ?
#
loop_
_entity_poly.entity_id
_entity_poly.type
_entity_poly.pdbx_seq_one_letter_code
_entity_poly.pdbx_strand_id
1 'polypeptide(L)'
;MTSFSRITALILMTSTIYLPTSHADTSLPDAKTLGLVNLEGDFSRQQLFNEILATDASRNNEYQSFAVKKSFKFPNDVSYDDVLKQPRKDALFGVDISHHNGKNFPVEILANNKSIFLYMKASQGSRFVDPAFAGFWQRAGETDKGVRLHRGAYHFLSSGTPGEDAAQWGRKQAATFVKIIKANGGLRSTDMPPAVDVEWDIERRNGPDRWVNRKPAEVIAMVKAFSAHVETELGRKPIIYTARSWWVPRMGGEASFAQLADHQLWLADYSNQSQASEIPRTLNNTKWAIWQFTDAAKFHTGSVPPFDASIFKGPSADFYSVLGVKEF
;
A
#
# COMPACT_ATOMS: atom_id res chain seq x y z
N MET A 1 57.85 -33.13 -21.40
CA MET A 1 57.50 -31.88 -20.70
C MET A 1 56.35 -31.22 -21.45
N THR A 2 55.15 -31.21 -20.86
CA THR A 2 53.93 -30.68 -21.48
C THR A 2 53.25 -29.75 -20.48
N SER A 3 53.23 -28.45 -20.77
CA SER A 3 52.66 -27.43 -19.89
C SER A 3 51.18 -27.23 -20.18
N PHE A 4 50.33 -27.41 -19.17
CA PHE A 4 48.92 -27.04 -19.23
C PHE A 4 48.73 -25.61 -18.72
N SER A 5 48.45 -24.67 -19.63
CA SER A 5 47.98 -23.34 -19.25
C SER A 5 46.54 -23.40 -18.73
N ARG A 6 46.34 -23.10 -17.45
CA ARG A 6 45.00 -22.85 -16.89
C ARG A 6 44.60 -21.41 -17.14
N ILE A 7 43.56 -21.19 -17.94
CA ILE A 7 42.91 -19.88 -18.08
C ILE A 7 41.89 -19.75 -16.94
N THR A 8 42.22 -18.94 -15.94
CA THR A 8 41.29 -18.58 -14.86
C THR A 8 40.41 -17.42 -15.33
N ALA A 9 39.14 -17.69 -15.63
CA ALA A 9 38.18 -16.64 -15.97
C ALA A 9 37.83 -15.81 -14.72
N LEU A 10 38.32 -14.58 -14.67
CA LEU A 10 38.03 -13.65 -13.57
C LEU A 10 36.63 -13.04 -13.77
N ILE A 11 35.64 -13.55 -13.06
CA ILE A 11 34.29 -12.96 -13.03
C ILE A 11 34.35 -11.67 -12.22
N LEU A 12 34.33 -10.52 -12.91
CA LEU A 12 34.29 -9.21 -12.28
C LEU A 12 32.87 -8.94 -11.75
N MET A 13 32.59 -9.28 -10.49
CA MET A 13 31.44 -8.73 -9.79
C MET A 13 31.71 -7.26 -9.47
N THR A 14 31.19 -6.35 -10.29
CA THR A 14 31.17 -4.93 -9.99
C THR A 14 30.11 -4.65 -8.92
N SER A 15 30.52 -4.75 -7.66
CA SER A 15 29.73 -4.29 -6.52
C SER A 15 29.59 -2.77 -6.57
N THR A 16 28.53 -2.26 -7.21
CA THR A 16 28.21 -0.83 -7.20
C THR A 16 27.79 -0.43 -5.79
N ILE A 17 28.77 0.02 -4.99
CA ILE A 17 28.51 0.60 -3.67
C ILE A 17 27.75 1.91 -3.91
N TYR A 18 26.45 1.91 -3.58
CA TYR A 18 25.66 3.13 -3.47
C TYR A 18 26.20 3.96 -2.30
N LEU A 19 27.14 4.85 -2.60
CA LEU A 19 27.52 5.93 -1.69
C LEU A 19 26.35 6.92 -1.62
N PRO A 20 25.81 7.24 -0.43
CA PRO A 20 24.76 8.24 -0.30
C PRO A 20 25.33 9.59 -0.74
N THR A 21 24.72 10.17 -1.77
CA THR A 21 25.05 11.53 -2.22
C THR A 21 24.58 12.51 -1.16
N SER A 22 25.53 13.22 -0.53
CA SER A 22 25.22 14.23 0.48
C SER A 22 24.46 15.39 -0.16
N HIS A 23 23.14 15.39 -0.02
CA HIS A 23 22.29 16.51 -0.40
C HIS A 23 22.30 17.58 0.69
N ALA A 24 21.95 18.81 0.32
CA ALA A 24 21.96 19.96 1.22
C ALA A 24 21.02 19.74 2.42
N ASP A 25 21.43 20.30 3.57
CA ASP A 25 20.85 20.07 4.89
C ASP A 25 19.50 20.80 5.10
N THR A 26 18.53 20.52 4.24
CA THR A 26 17.11 20.83 4.51
C THR A 26 16.54 19.70 5.34
N SER A 27 16.33 19.95 6.64
CA SER A 27 15.69 18.98 7.52
C SER A 27 14.33 18.55 6.97
N LEU A 28 14.09 17.25 6.92
CA LEU A 28 12.82 16.69 6.47
C LEU A 28 11.65 17.21 7.34
N PRO A 29 10.45 17.39 6.77
CA PRO A 29 9.27 17.73 7.55
C PRO A 29 9.00 16.71 8.66
N ASP A 30 8.72 17.21 9.86
CA ASP A 30 8.44 16.40 11.05
C ASP A 30 7.08 16.78 11.67
N ALA A 31 6.62 16.01 12.66
CA ALA A 31 5.37 16.30 13.35
C ALA A 31 5.32 17.73 13.92
N LYS A 32 6.41 18.20 14.53
CA LYS A 32 6.46 19.49 15.24
C LYS A 32 6.31 20.67 14.29
N THR A 33 7.05 20.67 13.19
CA THR A 33 7.01 21.69 12.13
C THR A 33 5.67 21.74 11.40
N LEU A 34 4.95 20.62 11.33
CA LEU A 34 3.61 20.55 10.74
C LEU A 34 2.47 20.88 11.72
N GLY A 35 2.74 21.00 13.02
CA GLY A 35 1.72 21.14 14.06
C GLY A 35 0.89 19.86 14.24
N LEU A 36 1.54 18.70 14.12
CA LEU A 36 0.99 17.36 14.20
C LEU A 36 1.70 16.57 15.32
N VAL A 37 1.31 15.31 15.50
CA VAL A 37 1.90 14.37 16.45
C VAL A 37 2.47 13.17 15.67
N ASN A 38 3.62 12.63 16.07
CA ASN A 38 4.08 11.36 15.53
C ASN A 38 3.07 10.27 15.86
N LEU A 39 2.76 9.41 14.88
CA LEU A 39 1.97 8.23 15.13
C LEU A 39 2.80 7.21 15.93
N GLU A 40 2.26 6.78 17.07
CA GLU A 40 2.88 5.81 17.97
C GLU A 40 1.78 4.92 18.57
N GLY A 41 2.05 3.61 18.68
CA GLY A 41 1.15 2.66 19.34
C GLY A 41 -0.12 2.29 18.57
N ASP A 42 -0.25 2.67 17.30
CA ASP A 42 -1.28 2.17 16.40
C ASP A 42 -1.04 0.71 16.00
N PHE A 43 -2.07 0.09 15.43
CA PHE A 43 -2.01 -1.28 14.96
C PHE A 43 -1.22 -1.37 13.64
N SER A 44 -0.29 -2.33 13.57
CA SER A 44 0.33 -2.70 12.29
C SER A 44 -0.69 -3.42 11.41
N ARG A 45 -0.49 -3.38 10.08
CA ARG A 45 -1.34 -4.11 9.13
C ARG A 45 -1.39 -5.62 9.43
N GLN A 46 -0.28 -6.22 9.86
CA GLN A 46 -0.21 -7.63 10.29
C GLN A 46 -1.02 -7.89 11.58
N GLN A 47 -1.24 -6.88 12.42
CA GLN A 47 -2.12 -7.00 13.58
C GLN A 47 -3.59 -6.91 13.17
N LEU A 48 -3.97 -5.95 12.32
CA LEU A 48 -5.32 -5.85 11.73
C LEU A 48 -5.66 -7.08 10.85
N PHE A 49 -4.67 -7.70 10.22
CA PHE A 49 -4.83 -8.94 9.49
C PHE A 49 -5.32 -10.10 10.36
N ASN A 50 -4.97 -10.15 11.65
CA ASN A 50 -5.55 -11.16 12.53
C ASN A 50 -7.07 -10.96 12.71
N GLU A 51 -7.57 -9.73 12.67
CA GLU A 51 -9.00 -9.43 12.66
C GLU A 51 -9.65 -9.85 11.33
N ILE A 52 -8.98 -9.62 10.18
CA ILE A 52 -9.42 -10.16 8.87
C ILE A 52 -9.56 -11.69 8.93
N LEU A 53 -8.54 -12.38 9.48
CA LEU A 53 -8.56 -13.83 9.61
C LEU A 53 -9.63 -14.34 10.57
N ALA A 54 -9.93 -13.61 11.65
CA ALA A 54 -10.92 -14.00 12.65
C ALA A 54 -12.37 -13.76 12.20
N THR A 55 -12.60 -12.76 11.34
CA THR A 55 -13.96 -12.30 10.98
C THR A 55 -14.46 -12.79 9.62
N ASP A 56 -13.57 -13.20 8.70
CA ASP A 56 -13.99 -13.70 7.38
C ASP A 56 -14.54 -15.14 7.42
N ALA A 57 -15.82 -15.27 7.74
CA ALA A 57 -16.54 -16.54 7.73
C ALA A 57 -16.64 -17.20 6.33
N SER A 58 -16.42 -16.45 5.24
CA SER A 58 -16.51 -17.02 3.89
C SER A 58 -15.36 -18.01 3.58
N ARG A 59 -14.27 -17.95 4.35
CA ARG A 59 -13.14 -18.89 4.30
C ARG A 59 -13.50 -20.35 4.63
N ASN A 60 -14.58 -20.59 5.38
CA ASN A 60 -14.92 -21.93 5.84
C ASN A 60 -15.55 -22.82 4.75
N ASN A 61 -15.96 -22.24 3.62
CA ASN A 61 -16.63 -22.94 2.53
C ASN A 61 -15.76 -23.14 1.28
N GLU A 62 -14.49 -22.70 1.29
CA GLU A 62 -13.66 -22.68 0.08
C GLU A 62 -12.76 -23.91 -0.08
N TYR A 63 -13.30 -24.89 -0.81
CA TYR A 63 -12.49 -25.66 -1.75
C TYR A 63 -12.11 -24.75 -2.94
N GLN A 64 -11.03 -23.95 -2.78
CA GLN A 64 -10.18 -23.29 -3.81
C GLN A 64 -9.53 -21.98 -3.27
N SER A 65 -8.65 -22.04 -2.25
CA SER A 65 -7.33 -21.34 -2.08
C SER A 65 -6.91 -20.04 -2.86
N PHE A 66 -5.62 -19.59 -2.99
CA PHE A 66 -5.16 -18.32 -3.72
C PHE A 66 -3.76 -18.42 -4.46
N ALA A 67 -3.57 -18.20 -5.79
CA ALA A 67 -2.31 -18.62 -6.53
C ALA A 67 -1.04 -17.78 -6.28
N VAL A 68 -1.19 -16.56 -5.76
CA VAL A 68 -0.09 -15.83 -5.13
C VAL A 68 0.17 -16.42 -3.73
N LYS A 69 1.40 -16.85 -3.50
CA LYS A 69 1.84 -17.45 -2.22
C LYS A 69 1.74 -16.42 -1.09
N LYS A 70 1.32 -16.84 0.11
CA LYS A 70 1.46 -16.02 1.33
C LYS A 70 2.91 -15.62 1.62
N SER A 71 3.87 -16.54 1.43
CA SER A 71 5.31 -16.24 1.54
C SER A 71 5.88 -15.87 0.17
N PHE A 72 5.40 -14.76 -0.40
CA PHE A 72 5.77 -14.28 -1.74
C PHE A 72 7.18 -13.69 -1.76
N LYS A 73 8.03 -14.10 -2.70
CA LYS A 73 9.45 -13.74 -2.76
C LYS A 73 9.79 -12.87 -3.95
N PHE A 74 10.04 -11.59 -3.72
CA PHE A 74 10.60 -10.69 -4.73
C PHE A 74 12.09 -11.03 -4.98
N PRO A 75 12.60 -11.04 -6.23
CA PRO A 75 11.92 -10.84 -7.52
C PRO A 75 11.43 -12.15 -8.18
N ASN A 76 11.67 -13.30 -7.56
CA ASN A 76 11.48 -14.62 -8.20
C ASN A 76 9.99 -14.90 -8.47
N ASP A 77 9.15 -14.78 -7.45
CA ASP A 77 7.69 -14.99 -7.57
C ASP A 77 7.01 -13.87 -8.37
N VAL A 78 7.65 -12.70 -8.55
CA VAL A 78 7.21 -11.65 -9.50
C VAL A 78 7.44 -12.07 -10.95
N SER A 79 8.48 -12.86 -11.21
CA SER A 79 8.88 -13.24 -12.57
C SER A 79 8.20 -14.51 -13.06
N TYR A 80 7.87 -15.42 -12.16
CA TYR A 80 7.41 -16.77 -12.48
C TYR A 80 6.30 -17.23 -11.53
N ASP A 81 5.25 -17.80 -12.12
CA ASP A 81 4.17 -18.45 -11.39
C ASP A 81 4.55 -19.92 -11.15
N ASP A 82 4.90 -20.22 -9.91
CA ASP A 82 5.28 -21.56 -9.48
C ASP A 82 4.13 -22.57 -9.39
N VAL A 83 2.87 -22.11 -9.41
CA VAL A 83 1.70 -23.00 -9.45
C VAL A 83 1.38 -23.36 -10.89
N LEU A 84 1.28 -22.35 -11.76
CA LEU A 84 0.95 -22.51 -13.18
C LEU A 84 2.16 -22.87 -14.05
N LYS A 85 3.37 -22.91 -13.48
CA LYS A 85 4.64 -23.27 -14.13
C LYS A 85 4.98 -22.42 -15.36
N GLN A 86 4.66 -21.13 -15.32
CA GLN A 86 4.85 -20.19 -16.43
C GLN A 86 5.39 -18.83 -16.00
N PRO A 87 6.09 -18.08 -16.88
CA PRO A 87 6.43 -16.69 -16.62
C PRO A 87 5.17 -15.84 -16.40
N ARG A 88 5.24 -14.89 -15.47
CA ARG A 88 4.13 -13.95 -15.24
C ARG A 88 4.07 -12.94 -16.37
N LYS A 89 2.87 -12.74 -16.91
CA LYS A 89 2.51 -11.71 -17.89
C LYS A 89 1.39 -10.85 -17.32
N ASP A 90 1.34 -9.59 -17.74
CA ASP A 90 0.25 -8.65 -17.41
C ASP A 90 -0.05 -8.61 -15.90
N ALA A 91 1.02 -8.61 -15.10
CA ALA A 91 1.03 -8.68 -13.65
C ALA A 91 2.14 -7.78 -13.12
N LEU A 92 1.74 -6.71 -12.45
CA LEU A 92 2.62 -5.64 -11.99
C LEU A 92 2.55 -5.57 -10.47
N PHE A 93 3.66 -5.80 -9.79
CA PHE A 93 3.69 -5.96 -8.34
C PHE A 93 4.17 -4.69 -7.64
N GLY A 94 3.65 -4.46 -6.45
CA GLY A 94 4.03 -3.36 -5.58
C GLY A 94 4.03 -3.76 -4.12
N VAL A 95 4.52 -2.84 -3.29
CA VAL A 95 4.65 -3.00 -1.83
C VAL A 95 3.95 -1.83 -1.14
N ASP A 96 3.46 -2.03 0.07
CA ASP A 96 3.05 -0.94 0.95
C ASP A 96 3.73 -1.03 2.33
N ILE A 97 4.10 0.14 2.88
CA ILE A 97 4.87 0.27 4.12
C ILE A 97 4.39 1.41 5.02
N SER A 98 4.80 1.35 6.28
CA SER A 98 4.63 2.34 7.33
C SER A 98 5.85 2.32 8.27
N HIS A 99 5.86 3.14 9.32
CA HIS A 99 6.90 3.05 10.35
C HIS A 99 7.04 1.65 11.00
N HIS A 100 5.99 0.81 10.96
CA HIS A 100 6.04 -0.59 11.44
C HIS A 100 7.07 -1.45 10.71
N ASN A 101 7.39 -1.13 9.44
CA ASN A 101 8.43 -1.82 8.68
C ASN A 101 9.85 -1.36 9.07
N GLY A 102 9.96 -0.35 9.95
CA GLY A 102 11.19 0.28 10.41
C GLY A 102 11.74 1.30 9.41
N LYS A 103 12.16 2.47 9.90
CA LYS A 103 12.69 3.59 9.07
C LYS A 103 13.80 3.21 8.07
N ASN A 104 14.53 2.13 8.35
CA ASN A 104 15.61 1.58 7.53
C ASN A 104 15.14 0.54 6.49
N PHE A 105 13.83 0.41 6.24
CA PHE A 105 13.33 -0.45 5.16
C PHE A 105 13.99 -0.04 3.82
N PRO A 106 14.54 -1.00 3.04
CA PRO A 106 15.38 -0.70 1.88
C PRO A 106 14.52 -0.40 0.66
N VAL A 107 13.95 0.81 0.59
CA VAL A 107 13.11 1.24 -0.53
C VAL A 107 13.89 1.29 -1.86
N GLU A 108 15.21 1.47 -1.78
CA GLU A 108 16.13 1.65 -2.90
C GLU A 108 16.32 0.37 -3.73
N ILE A 109 16.09 -0.80 -3.12
CA ILE A 109 16.21 -2.10 -3.82
C ILE A 109 14.90 -2.59 -4.41
N LEU A 110 13.76 -1.95 -4.13
CA LEU A 110 12.42 -2.44 -4.48
C LEU A 110 12.24 -2.69 -5.98
N ALA A 111 12.64 -1.74 -6.82
CA ALA A 111 12.45 -1.87 -8.27
C ALA A 111 13.53 -2.73 -8.96
N ASN A 112 14.73 -2.85 -8.38
CA ASN A 112 15.67 -3.93 -8.73
C ASN A 112 15.08 -5.32 -8.37
N ASN A 113 14.26 -5.38 -7.32
CA ASN A 113 13.44 -6.52 -6.94
C ASN A 113 12.11 -6.62 -7.71
N LYS A 114 11.92 -5.85 -8.79
CA LYS A 114 10.76 -5.83 -9.69
C LYS A 114 9.43 -5.34 -9.08
N SER A 115 9.47 -4.65 -7.94
CA SER A 115 8.36 -3.84 -7.47
C SER A 115 8.27 -2.56 -8.32
N ILE A 116 7.13 -2.31 -8.96
CA ILE A 116 6.94 -1.12 -9.82
C ILE A 116 6.23 0.04 -9.12
N PHE A 117 5.59 -0.21 -7.97
CA PHE A 117 5.02 0.83 -7.12
C PHE A 117 5.29 0.59 -5.64
N LEU A 118 5.23 1.67 -4.85
CA LEU A 118 5.40 1.66 -3.39
C LEU A 118 4.39 2.63 -2.75
N TYR A 119 3.46 2.13 -1.93
CA TYR A 119 2.63 2.99 -1.07
C TYR A 119 3.26 3.17 0.32
N MET A 120 3.15 4.37 0.88
CA MET A 120 3.68 4.72 2.20
C MET A 120 2.60 5.37 3.06
N LYS A 121 2.47 4.94 4.32
CA LYS A 121 1.57 5.59 5.30
C LYS A 121 2.06 7.01 5.49
N ALA A 122 1.21 8.00 5.24
CA ALA A 122 1.53 9.40 5.47
C ALA A 122 0.91 9.93 6.77
N SER A 123 -0.35 9.56 7.05
CA SER A 123 -1.10 10.05 8.20
C SER A 123 -2.19 9.10 8.67
N GLN A 124 -2.68 9.37 9.88
CA GLN A 124 -3.84 8.74 10.47
C GLN A 124 -4.69 9.76 11.23
N GLY A 125 -5.99 9.79 10.97
CA GLY A 125 -6.88 10.76 11.62
C GLY A 125 -6.51 12.23 11.32
N SER A 126 -7.07 13.17 12.08
CA SER A 126 -6.86 14.60 11.84
C SER A 126 -5.58 15.19 12.45
N ARG A 127 -4.67 14.37 13.00
CA ARG A 127 -3.53 14.89 13.81
C ARG A 127 -2.23 14.10 13.74
N PHE A 128 -2.23 12.88 13.22
CA PHE A 128 -1.02 12.05 13.25
C PHE A 128 -0.33 11.98 11.89
N VAL A 129 0.99 12.09 11.90
CA VAL A 129 1.89 11.81 10.77
C VAL A 129 2.64 10.51 11.05
N ASP A 130 2.82 9.67 10.04
CA ASP A 130 3.70 8.49 10.19
C ASP A 130 5.17 8.97 10.27
N PRO A 131 5.91 8.63 11.35
CA PRO A 131 7.24 9.19 11.60
C PRO A 131 8.32 8.73 10.60
N ALA A 132 8.05 7.71 9.77
CA ALA A 132 8.95 7.27 8.72
C ALA A 132 8.60 7.85 7.34
N PHE A 133 7.41 8.44 7.15
CA PHE A 133 6.91 8.90 5.85
C PHE A 133 7.90 9.77 5.08
N ALA A 134 8.34 10.90 5.67
CA ALA A 134 9.19 11.87 4.99
C ALA A 134 10.50 11.22 4.49
N GLY A 135 11.10 10.36 5.32
CA GLY A 135 12.32 9.62 4.99
C GLY A 135 12.11 8.58 3.90
N PHE A 136 10.99 7.85 3.88
CA PHE A 136 10.69 6.93 2.79
C PHE A 136 10.34 7.67 1.49
N TRP A 137 9.56 8.74 1.58
CA TRP A 137 9.08 9.55 0.46
C TRP A 137 10.22 10.24 -0.31
N GLN A 138 11.21 10.75 0.43
CA GLN A 138 12.46 11.26 -0.15
C GLN A 138 13.21 10.13 -0.86
N ARG A 139 13.61 9.07 -0.14
CA ARG A 139 14.49 8.02 -0.68
C ARG A 139 13.86 7.30 -1.87
N ALA A 140 12.57 6.98 -1.82
CA ALA A 140 11.85 6.43 -2.97
C ALA A 140 11.90 7.39 -4.16
N GLY A 141 11.64 8.69 -3.95
CA GLY A 141 11.73 9.73 -4.98
C GLY A 141 13.14 10.08 -5.45
N GLU A 142 14.19 9.49 -4.89
CA GLU A 142 15.57 9.57 -5.38
C GLU A 142 15.93 8.37 -6.28
N THR A 143 15.16 7.27 -6.24
CA THR A 143 15.34 6.09 -7.11
C THR A 143 14.93 6.33 -8.56
N ASP A 144 14.10 7.36 -8.83
CA ASP A 144 13.58 7.78 -10.14
C ASP A 144 14.67 7.97 -11.22
N LYS A 145 15.95 8.13 -10.84
CA LYS A 145 17.08 8.27 -11.77
C LYS A 145 17.47 6.92 -12.39
N GLY A 146 16.61 6.41 -13.27
CA GLY A 146 16.84 5.22 -14.09
C GLY A 146 16.19 3.94 -13.58
N VAL A 147 15.39 4.00 -12.50
CA VAL A 147 14.68 2.85 -11.94
C VAL A 147 13.19 3.19 -11.76
N ARG A 148 12.31 2.30 -12.26
CA ARG A 148 10.86 2.52 -12.33
C ARG A 148 10.16 2.15 -11.01
N LEU A 149 10.11 3.08 -10.04
CA LEU A 149 9.35 2.90 -8.80
C LEU A 149 8.34 4.04 -8.58
N HIS A 150 7.08 3.81 -8.92
CA HIS A 150 5.99 4.77 -8.70
C HIS A 150 5.66 4.87 -7.20
N ARG A 151 6.13 5.93 -6.53
CA ARG A 151 5.85 6.18 -5.12
C ARG A 151 4.42 6.70 -4.90
N GLY A 152 3.78 6.28 -3.83
CA GLY A 152 2.39 6.60 -3.46
C GLY A 152 2.24 6.82 -1.97
N ALA A 153 1.20 7.55 -1.58
CA ALA A 153 0.96 7.88 -0.18
C ALA A 153 -0.48 7.54 0.22
N TYR A 154 -0.65 6.96 1.40
CA TYR A 154 -1.97 6.60 1.93
C TYR A 154 -2.28 7.28 3.28
N HIS A 155 -3.57 7.47 3.51
CA HIS A 155 -4.12 8.00 4.76
C HIS A 155 -5.02 6.97 5.42
N PHE A 156 -4.71 6.59 6.66
CA PHE A 156 -5.58 5.75 7.48
C PHE A 156 -6.75 6.57 8.03
N LEU A 157 -7.96 6.31 7.53
CA LEU A 157 -9.17 7.02 7.92
C LEU A 157 -9.65 6.52 9.30
N SER A 158 -9.75 7.43 10.27
CA SER A 158 -10.30 7.14 11.60
C SER A 158 -11.76 7.59 11.71
N SER A 159 -12.56 6.87 12.50
CA SER A 159 -14.01 7.14 12.65
C SER A 159 -14.35 8.47 13.31
N GLY A 160 -13.37 9.07 14.00
CA GLY A 160 -13.52 10.28 14.80
C GLY A 160 -14.36 10.07 16.04
N THR A 161 -14.79 11.17 16.66
CA THR A 161 -15.67 11.11 17.84
C THR A 161 -17.13 10.91 17.39
N PRO A 162 -17.91 10.02 18.02
CA PRO A 162 -19.34 9.88 17.73
C PRO A 162 -20.07 11.23 17.89
N GLY A 163 -20.93 11.57 16.93
CA GLY A 163 -21.67 12.84 16.91
C GLY A 163 -20.97 14.01 16.22
N GLU A 164 -19.66 13.95 15.91
CA GLU A 164 -19.05 14.90 14.97
C GLU A 164 -19.60 14.70 13.55
N ASP A 165 -19.88 15.78 12.81
CA ASP A 165 -20.30 15.68 11.40
C ASP A 165 -19.26 14.91 10.57
N ALA A 166 -19.70 13.82 9.95
CA ALA A 166 -18.81 12.89 9.26
C ALA A 166 -18.15 13.52 8.03
N ALA A 167 -18.83 14.43 7.33
CA ALA A 167 -18.27 15.11 6.17
C ALA A 167 -17.21 16.16 6.58
N GLN A 168 -17.44 16.94 7.65
CA GLN A 168 -16.42 17.81 8.23
C GLN A 168 -15.22 16.99 8.75
N TRP A 169 -15.46 15.86 9.42
CA TRP A 169 -14.39 15.00 9.90
C TRP A 169 -13.53 14.43 8.75
N GLY A 170 -14.16 13.99 7.66
CA GLY A 170 -13.47 13.62 6.41
C GLY A 170 -12.60 14.74 5.84
N ARG A 171 -13.10 15.98 5.80
CA ARG A 171 -12.32 17.16 5.38
C ARG A 171 -11.15 17.47 6.32
N LYS A 172 -11.32 17.39 7.64
CA LYS A 172 -10.22 17.60 8.63
C LYS A 172 -9.09 16.59 8.43
N GLN A 173 -9.44 15.33 8.18
CA GLN A 173 -8.50 14.25 7.88
C GLN A 173 -7.76 14.48 6.55
N ALA A 174 -8.49 14.82 5.49
CA ALA A 174 -7.90 15.15 4.19
C ALA A 174 -6.96 16.36 4.27
N ALA A 175 -7.31 17.42 5.00
CA ALA A 175 -6.44 18.59 5.19
C ALA A 175 -5.11 18.23 5.86
N THR A 176 -5.12 17.25 6.79
CA THR A 176 -3.91 16.73 7.44
C THR A 176 -3.04 15.94 6.45
N PHE A 177 -3.66 15.04 5.67
CA PHE A 177 -2.95 14.31 4.61
C PHE A 177 -2.34 15.26 3.57
N VAL A 178 -3.15 16.18 3.01
CA VAL A 178 -2.73 17.19 2.04
C VAL A 178 -1.56 18.04 2.58
N LYS A 179 -1.62 18.50 3.84
CA LYS A 179 -0.52 19.24 4.48
C LYS A 179 0.79 18.44 4.43
N ILE A 180 0.75 17.17 4.81
CA ILE A 180 1.94 16.30 4.84
C ILE A 180 2.50 16.09 3.43
N ILE A 181 1.65 15.82 2.43
CA ILE A 181 2.10 15.66 1.04
C ILE A 181 2.72 16.95 0.50
N LYS A 182 2.06 18.11 0.70
CA LYS A 182 2.57 19.42 0.24
C LYS A 182 3.89 19.79 0.91
N ALA A 183 4.05 19.52 2.21
CA ALA A 183 5.31 19.75 2.91
C ALA A 183 6.46 18.87 2.40
N ASN A 184 6.16 17.67 1.90
CA ASN A 184 7.13 16.73 1.32
C ASN A 184 7.30 16.90 -0.21
N GLY A 185 7.16 18.13 -0.70
CA GLY A 185 7.38 18.48 -2.12
C GLY A 185 6.20 18.19 -3.06
N GLY A 186 5.03 17.79 -2.54
CA GLY A 186 3.84 17.52 -3.34
C GLY A 186 3.89 16.21 -4.12
N LEU A 187 2.92 16.05 -5.03
CA LEU A 187 2.82 14.90 -5.93
C LEU A 187 3.47 15.20 -7.28
N ARG A 188 4.29 14.27 -7.76
CA ARG A 188 4.79 14.22 -9.15
C ARG A 188 3.75 13.57 -10.05
N SER A 189 3.87 13.79 -11.36
CA SER A 189 3.03 13.09 -12.35
C SER A 189 3.33 11.59 -12.48
N THR A 190 4.51 11.15 -12.04
CA THR A 190 4.92 9.74 -11.92
C THR A 190 4.58 9.12 -10.57
N ASP A 191 4.16 9.90 -9.58
CA ASP A 191 3.68 9.38 -8.31
C ASP A 191 2.31 8.73 -8.50
N MET A 192 2.01 7.69 -7.72
CA MET A 192 0.70 7.04 -7.67
C MET A 192 -0.41 8.04 -7.28
N PRO A 193 -1.69 7.74 -7.56
CA PRO A 193 -2.79 8.44 -6.92
C PRO A 193 -2.67 8.32 -5.39
N PRO A 194 -3.18 9.29 -4.60
CA PRO A 194 -3.37 9.10 -3.18
C PRO A 194 -4.22 7.86 -2.88
N ALA A 195 -4.10 7.29 -1.67
CA ALA A 195 -5.03 6.29 -1.19
C ALA A 195 -5.71 6.72 0.12
N VAL A 196 -7.00 6.43 0.24
CA VAL A 196 -7.75 6.49 1.51
C VAL A 196 -7.98 5.07 1.99
N ASP A 197 -7.45 4.76 3.16
CA ASP A 197 -7.44 3.45 3.78
C ASP A 197 -8.59 3.39 4.79
N VAL A 198 -9.57 2.53 4.51
CA VAL A 198 -10.86 2.45 5.21
C VAL A 198 -11.08 1.01 5.67
N GLU A 199 -10.53 0.69 6.84
CA GLU A 199 -10.62 -0.63 7.48
C GLU A 199 -10.88 -0.51 9.01
N TRP A 200 -10.70 -1.59 9.77
CA TRP A 200 -10.89 -1.62 11.23
C TRP A 200 -10.13 -0.51 11.97
N ASP A 201 -10.85 0.42 12.60
CA ASP A 201 -10.26 1.51 13.38
C ASP A 201 -10.21 1.10 14.86
N ILE A 202 -9.18 0.34 15.23
CA ILE A 202 -9.02 -0.24 16.57
C ILE A 202 -7.93 0.50 17.34
N GLU A 203 -8.30 1.07 18.50
CA GLU A 203 -7.40 1.88 19.33
C GLU A 203 -6.51 1.05 20.28
N ARG A 204 -6.95 -0.16 20.66
CA ARG A 204 -6.23 -1.04 21.60
C ARG A 204 -6.56 -2.50 21.35
N ARG A 205 -5.66 -3.40 21.80
CA ARG A 205 -5.83 -4.85 21.64
C ARG A 205 -7.14 -5.32 22.29
N ASN A 206 -7.90 -6.13 21.55
CA ASN A 206 -9.25 -6.59 21.91
C ASN A 206 -10.24 -5.43 22.18
N GLY A 207 -9.98 -4.23 21.65
CA GLY A 207 -10.93 -3.13 21.65
C GLY A 207 -11.95 -3.29 20.51
N PRO A 208 -13.15 -2.68 20.62
CA PRO A 208 -14.10 -2.67 19.52
C PRO A 208 -13.57 -1.82 18.35
N ASP A 209 -13.87 -2.22 17.13
CA ASP A 209 -13.74 -1.36 15.95
C ASP A 209 -14.58 -0.09 16.14
N ARG A 210 -13.95 1.09 16.19
CA ARG A 210 -14.61 2.36 16.53
C ARG A 210 -15.70 2.75 15.53
N TRP A 211 -15.65 2.21 14.31
CA TRP A 211 -16.71 2.36 13.31
C TRP A 211 -18.07 1.78 13.73
N VAL A 212 -18.19 1.00 14.81
CA VAL A 212 -19.51 0.62 15.39
C VAL A 212 -20.39 1.82 15.77
N ASN A 213 -19.77 2.98 15.99
CA ASN A 213 -20.46 4.21 16.37
C ASN A 213 -20.82 5.10 15.17
N ARG A 214 -20.69 4.60 13.93
CA ARG A 214 -21.01 5.31 12.69
C ARG A 214 -21.97 4.47 11.84
N LYS A 215 -22.98 5.13 11.26
CA LYS A 215 -23.85 4.52 10.23
C LYS A 215 -23.09 4.40 8.91
N PRO A 216 -23.38 3.42 8.03
CA PRO A 216 -22.73 3.30 6.72
C PRO A 216 -22.77 4.58 5.87
N ALA A 217 -23.88 5.33 5.93
CA ALA A 217 -24.03 6.61 5.25
C ALA A 217 -23.07 7.70 5.77
N GLU A 218 -22.72 7.70 7.05
CA GLU A 218 -21.72 8.61 7.63
C GLU A 218 -20.32 8.27 7.13
N VAL A 219 -19.98 6.98 7.07
CA VAL A 219 -18.68 6.52 6.54
C VAL A 219 -18.56 6.92 5.06
N ILE A 220 -19.60 6.71 4.25
CA ILE A 220 -19.63 7.11 2.83
C ILE A 220 -19.50 8.63 2.68
N ALA A 221 -20.20 9.42 3.50
CA ALA A 221 -20.08 10.88 3.50
C ALA A 221 -18.66 11.34 3.90
N MET A 222 -18.03 10.66 4.84
CA MET A 222 -16.66 10.92 5.29
C MET A 222 -15.64 10.63 4.18
N VAL A 223 -15.73 9.47 3.52
CA VAL A 223 -14.86 9.10 2.39
C VAL A 223 -15.03 10.09 1.24
N LYS A 224 -16.27 10.42 0.83
CA LYS A 224 -16.52 11.42 -0.23
C LYS A 224 -15.94 12.80 0.10
N ALA A 225 -16.13 13.25 1.34
CA ALA A 225 -15.64 14.54 1.78
C ALA A 225 -14.11 14.59 1.93
N PHE A 226 -13.48 13.45 2.28
CA PHE A 226 -12.03 13.28 2.23
C PHE A 226 -11.55 13.37 0.78
N SER A 227 -12.07 12.51 -0.10
CA SER A 227 -11.63 12.39 -1.49
C SER A 227 -11.80 13.69 -2.28
N ALA A 228 -12.93 14.38 -2.15
CA ALA A 228 -13.16 15.65 -2.83
C ALA A 228 -12.14 16.73 -2.41
N HIS A 229 -11.73 16.77 -1.14
CA HIS A 229 -10.71 17.71 -0.68
C HIS A 229 -9.31 17.33 -1.18
N VAL A 230 -8.95 16.04 -1.15
CA VAL A 230 -7.66 15.58 -1.70
C VAL A 230 -7.57 15.81 -3.21
N GLU A 231 -8.64 15.53 -3.95
CA GLU A 231 -8.71 15.75 -5.40
C GLU A 231 -8.59 17.25 -5.75
N THR A 232 -9.27 18.12 -5.00
CA THR A 232 -9.16 19.59 -5.15
C THR A 232 -7.73 20.08 -4.88
N GLU A 233 -7.09 19.58 -3.82
CA GLU A 233 -5.81 20.12 -3.34
C GLU A 233 -4.56 19.53 -4.00
N LEU A 234 -4.64 18.30 -4.51
CA LEU A 234 -3.52 17.56 -5.13
C LEU A 234 -3.76 17.18 -6.60
N GLY A 235 -4.94 17.49 -7.17
CA GLY A 235 -5.26 17.23 -8.57
C GLY A 235 -5.48 15.77 -8.95
N ARG A 236 -5.59 14.85 -7.96
CA ARG A 236 -5.85 13.42 -8.17
C ARG A 236 -6.83 12.88 -7.15
N LYS A 237 -7.88 12.21 -7.61
CA LYS A 237 -8.82 11.46 -6.76
C LYS A 237 -8.09 10.31 -6.05
N PRO A 238 -8.33 10.09 -4.75
CA PRO A 238 -7.80 8.91 -4.07
C PRO A 238 -8.37 7.60 -4.60
N ILE A 239 -7.57 6.54 -4.54
CA ILE A 239 -8.08 5.17 -4.58
C ILE A 239 -8.56 4.76 -3.18
N ILE A 240 -9.56 3.89 -3.09
CA ILE A 240 -10.06 3.40 -1.80
C ILE A 240 -9.39 2.07 -1.51
N TYR A 241 -8.60 2.00 -0.44
CA TYR A 241 -8.19 0.74 0.16
C TYR A 241 -9.24 0.26 1.16
N THR A 242 -9.64 -1.02 1.09
CA THR A 242 -10.48 -1.67 2.10
C THR A 242 -10.42 -3.19 2.01
N ALA A 243 -10.84 -3.88 3.08
CA ALA A 243 -11.00 -5.33 3.11
C ALA A 243 -12.49 -5.74 3.03
N ARG A 244 -12.81 -6.76 2.22
CA ARG A 244 -14.20 -7.25 2.09
C ARG A 244 -14.81 -7.69 3.42
N SER A 245 -14.03 -8.35 4.28
CA SER A 245 -14.46 -8.83 5.59
C SER A 245 -14.70 -7.73 6.62
N TRP A 246 -14.17 -6.52 6.42
CA TRP A 246 -14.60 -5.33 7.16
C TRP A 246 -15.87 -4.73 6.54
N TRP A 247 -15.82 -4.52 5.22
CA TRP A 247 -16.86 -3.78 4.50
C TRP A 247 -18.24 -4.42 4.63
N VAL A 248 -18.37 -5.74 4.46
CA VAL A 248 -19.66 -6.44 4.50
C VAL A 248 -20.41 -6.23 5.83
N PRO A 249 -19.84 -6.59 7.01
CA PRO A 249 -20.52 -6.38 8.28
C PRO A 249 -20.62 -4.89 8.68
N ARG A 250 -19.65 -4.04 8.30
CA ARG A 250 -19.68 -2.62 8.69
C ARG A 250 -20.67 -1.79 7.88
N MET A 251 -20.76 -2.03 6.57
CA MET A 251 -21.43 -1.16 5.62
C MET A 251 -22.83 -1.64 5.21
N GLY A 252 -23.32 -2.72 5.82
CA GLY A 252 -24.64 -3.29 5.53
C GLY A 252 -24.69 -4.11 4.24
N GLY A 253 -23.58 -4.78 3.89
CA GLY A 253 -23.46 -5.60 2.69
C GLY A 253 -22.71 -4.94 1.53
N GLU A 254 -22.31 -5.77 0.55
CA GLU A 254 -21.40 -5.40 -0.54
C GLU A 254 -21.94 -4.31 -1.48
N ALA A 255 -23.25 -4.30 -1.72
CA ALA A 255 -23.91 -3.35 -2.63
C ALA A 255 -23.73 -1.88 -2.23
N SER A 256 -23.42 -1.60 -0.96
CA SER A 256 -23.11 -0.25 -0.46
C SER A 256 -21.90 0.39 -1.15
N PHE A 257 -20.94 -0.40 -1.66
CA PHE A 257 -19.76 0.12 -2.37
C PHE A 257 -20.12 0.85 -3.66
N ALA A 258 -21.27 0.56 -4.28
CA ALA A 258 -21.75 1.25 -5.48
C ALA A 258 -21.88 2.78 -5.28
N GLN A 259 -22.00 3.25 -4.04
CA GLN A 259 -22.03 4.69 -3.71
C GLN A 259 -20.67 5.38 -3.86
N LEU A 260 -19.58 4.63 -4.08
CA LEU A 260 -18.19 5.08 -4.22
C LEU A 260 -17.55 4.56 -5.52
N ALA A 261 -18.36 4.08 -6.47
CA ALA A 261 -17.92 3.47 -7.73
C ALA A 261 -17.18 4.42 -8.70
N ASP A 262 -17.07 5.72 -8.35
CA ASP A 262 -16.27 6.72 -9.04
C ASP A 262 -14.80 6.76 -8.57
N HIS A 263 -14.42 5.86 -7.65
CA HIS A 263 -13.06 5.64 -7.16
C HIS A 263 -12.53 4.29 -7.67
N GLN A 264 -11.21 4.19 -7.85
CA GLN A 264 -10.57 2.88 -8.04
C GLN A 264 -10.51 2.13 -6.69
N LEU A 265 -10.75 0.82 -6.73
CA LEU A 265 -10.67 -0.06 -5.56
C LEU A 265 -9.29 -0.71 -5.44
N TRP A 266 -8.64 -0.51 -4.29
CA TRP A 266 -7.52 -1.31 -3.80
C TRP A 266 -8.07 -2.31 -2.76
N LEU A 267 -8.27 -3.55 -3.19
CA LEU A 267 -8.90 -4.55 -2.34
C LEU A 267 -7.86 -5.32 -1.53
N ALA A 268 -8.02 -5.38 -0.21
CA ALA A 268 -7.36 -6.40 0.61
C ALA A 268 -8.20 -7.68 0.60
N ASP A 269 -7.61 -8.76 0.09
CA ASP A 269 -8.18 -10.11 0.18
C ASP A 269 -7.03 -11.12 0.29
N TYR A 270 -6.96 -11.80 1.42
CA TYR A 270 -5.81 -12.62 1.79
C TYR A 270 -6.20 -14.08 1.98
N SER A 271 -5.23 -14.97 1.83
CA SER A 271 -5.45 -16.40 2.04
C SER A 271 -4.33 -17.11 2.79
N ASN A 272 -4.71 -18.27 3.33
CA ASN A 272 -3.83 -19.21 3.99
C ASN A 272 -3.60 -20.49 3.15
N GLN A 273 -4.05 -20.55 1.89
CA GLN A 273 -3.85 -21.70 0.98
C GLN A 273 -3.58 -21.24 -0.48
N SER A 274 -2.97 -22.08 -1.34
CA SER A 274 -2.58 -21.76 -2.74
C SER A 274 -3.53 -22.26 -3.85
N GLN A 275 -3.97 -21.44 -4.82
CA GLN A 275 -4.96 -21.71 -5.93
C GLN A 275 -4.24 -21.90 -7.27
N ALA A 276 -5.03 -22.22 -8.31
CA ALA A 276 -4.67 -22.08 -9.72
C ALA A 276 -5.14 -20.76 -10.39
N SER A 277 -5.75 -19.83 -9.64
CA SER A 277 -6.29 -18.54 -10.13
C SER A 277 -5.78 -17.36 -9.29
N GLU A 278 -5.86 -16.15 -9.86
CA GLU A 278 -5.39 -14.88 -9.26
C GLU A 278 -6.48 -13.82 -9.33
N ILE A 279 -7.63 -14.15 -8.74
CA ILE A 279 -8.83 -13.31 -8.71
C ILE A 279 -9.31 -13.21 -7.25
N PRO A 280 -9.32 -12.02 -6.64
CA PRO A 280 -9.82 -11.82 -5.29
C PRO A 280 -11.35 -11.79 -5.20
N ARG A 281 -11.84 -12.10 -4.00
CA ARG A 281 -13.24 -12.09 -3.59
C ARG A 281 -13.66 -10.64 -3.37
N THR A 282 -14.07 -10.01 -4.47
CA THR A 282 -14.41 -8.58 -4.51
C THR A 282 -15.80 -8.25 -3.95
N LEU A 283 -16.07 -6.96 -3.75
CA LEU A 283 -17.36 -6.43 -3.29
C LEU A 283 -18.35 -6.34 -4.46
N ASN A 284 -19.39 -7.17 -4.48
CA ASN A 284 -20.48 -7.10 -5.47
C ASN A 284 -19.99 -7.06 -6.93
N ASN A 285 -19.02 -7.91 -7.26
CA ASN A 285 -18.34 -7.96 -8.57
C ASN A 285 -17.65 -6.64 -9.01
N THR A 286 -17.37 -5.72 -8.09
CA THR A 286 -16.65 -4.47 -8.38
C THR A 286 -15.27 -4.76 -8.96
N LYS A 287 -14.94 -4.10 -10.08
CA LYS A 287 -13.59 -4.14 -10.66
C LYS A 287 -12.62 -3.45 -9.69
N TRP A 288 -11.63 -4.19 -9.22
CA TRP A 288 -10.49 -3.67 -8.49
C TRP A 288 -9.40 -3.22 -9.46
N ALA A 289 -8.62 -2.22 -9.06
CA ALA A 289 -7.42 -1.78 -9.77
C ALA A 289 -6.16 -2.40 -9.16
N ILE A 290 -6.10 -2.47 -7.82
CA ILE A 290 -5.00 -3.08 -7.07
C ILE A 290 -5.59 -4.12 -6.12
N TRP A 291 -4.90 -5.24 -5.95
CA TRP A 291 -5.24 -6.27 -4.98
C TRP A 291 -4.05 -6.48 -4.04
N GLN A 292 -4.23 -6.22 -2.75
CA GLN A 292 -3.27 -6.61 -1.71
C GLN A 292 -3.55 -8.06 -1.31
N PHE A 293 -2.59 -8.94 -1.59
CA PHE A 293 -2.79 -10.39 -1.57
C PHE A 293 -2.06 -11.08 -0.42
N THR A 294 -1.10 -10.41 0.22
CA THR A 294 -0.45 -10.93 1.42
C THR A 294 0.15 -9.83 2.29
N ASP A 295 0.23 -10.14 3.58
CA ASP A 295 0.94 -9.42 4.65
C ASP A 295 2.37 -9.94 4.91
N ALA A 296 2.78 -11.01 4.21
CA ALA A 296 3.91 -11.84 4.58
C ALA A 296 4.94 -12.02 3.44
N ALA A 297 4.98 -11.09 2.48
CA ALA A 297 5.97 -11.06 1.42
C ALA A 297 7.37 -10.74 1.96
N LYS A 298 8.40 -11.16 1.21
CA LYS A 298 9.81 -11.08 1.57
C LYS A 298 10.67 -10.82 0.34
N PHE A 299 11.88 -10.32 0.55
CA PHE A 299 12.94 -10.42 -0.45
C PHE A 299 13.51 -11.84 -0.49
N HIS A 300 14.03 -12.26 -1.65
CA HIS A 300 14.70 -13.55 -1.80
C HIS A 300 16.01 -13.62 -0.99
N THR A 301 16.68 -12.48 -0.81
CA THR A 301 17.91 -12.31 -0.04
C THR A 301 17.79 -11.16 0.96
N GLY A 302 18.59 -11.19 2.03
CA GLY A 302 18.55 -10.20 3.10
C GLY A 302 17.52 -10.51 4.19
N SER A 303 17.66 -9.82 5.33
CA SER A 303 16.85 -10.02 6.53
C SER A 303 16.00 -8.78 6.81
N VAL A 304 14.91 -8.64 6.06
CA VAL A 304 13.85 -7.63 6.30
C VAL A 304 12.66 -8.37 6.93
N PRO A 305 11.94 -7.77 7.91
CA PRO A 305 10.66 -8.30 8.36
C PRO A 305 9.67 -8.52 7.20
N PRO A 306 8.67 -9.40 7.34
CA PRO A 306 7.64 -9.55 6.32
C PRO A 306 6.93 -8.21 6.06
N PHE A 307 6.49 -8.01 4.82
CA PHE A 307 5.83 -6.78 4.38
C PHE A 307 4.64 -7.08 3.47
N ASP A 308 3.77 -6.08 3.34
CA ASP A 308 2.54 -6.16 2.60
C ASP A 308 2.83 -6.04 1.08
N ALA A 309 2.21 -6.90 0.28
CA ALA A 309 2.41 -6.95 -1.17
C ALA A 309 1.11 -6.93 -1.95
N SER A 310 1.15 -6.17 -3.05
CA SER A 310 0.01 -5.89 -3.91
C SER A 310 0.31 -6.18 -5.37
N ILE A 311 -0.74 -6.43 -6.15
CA ILE A 311 -0.70 -6.70 -7.59
C ILE A 311 -1.72 -5.83 -8.34
N PHE A 312 -1.29 -5.25 -9.45
CA PHE A 312 -2.15 -4.77 -10.53
C PHE A 312 -2.18 -5.83 -11.64
N LYS A 313 -3.37 -6.14 -12.16
CA LYS A 313 -3.58 -7.09 -13.26
C LYS A 313 -3.93 -6.36 -14.55
N GLY A 314 -3.05 -6.50 -15.55
CA GLY A 314 -3.17 -5.90 -16.87
C GLY A 314 -1.81 -5.50 -17.45
N PRO A 315 -1.75 -5.14 -18.73
CA PRO A 315 -0.56 -4.55 -19.36
C PRO A 315 -0.15 -3.23 -18.69
N SER A 316 1.10 -2.79 -18.88
CA SER A 316 1.59 -1.53 -18.30
C SER A 316 0.83 -0.28 -18.79
N ALA A 317 0.29 -0.29 -20.02
CA ALA A 317 -0.56 0.80 -20.51
C ALA A 317 -1.86 0.94 -19.71
N ASP A 318 -2.43 -0.18 -19.25
CA ASP A 318 -3.62 -0.18 -18.39
C ASP A 318 -3.28 0.35 -17.00
N PHE A 319 -2.10 0.04 -16.45
CA PHE A 319 -1.64 0.58 -15.17
C PHE A 319 -1.57 2.11 -15.19
N TYR A 320 -0.94 2.69 -16.21
CA TYR A 320 -0.83 4.15 -16.36
C TYR A 320 -2.20 4.83 -16.52
N SER A 321 -3.08 4.25 -17.34
CA SER A 321 -4.40 4.82 -17.63
C SER A 321 -5.43 4.65 -16.49
N VAL A 322 -5.49 3.48 -15.85
CA VAL A 322 -6.43 3.19 -14.75
C VAL A 322 -6.07 3.97 -13.48
N LEU A 323 -4.78 4.16 -13.20
CA LEU A 323 -4.31 4.84 -11.99
C LEU A 323 -3.96 6.32 -12.22
N GLY A 324 -3.96 6.81 -13.46
CA GLY A 324 -3.64 8.22 -13.78
C GLY A 324 -2.17 8.58 -13.52
N VAL A 325 -1.27 7.61 -13.73
CA VAL A 325 0.17 7.71 -13.46
C VAL A 325 0.91 7.83 -14.78
N LYS A 326 1.84 8.79 -14.91
CA LYS A 326 2.73 8.86 -16.08
C LYS A 326 3.85 7.83 -15.99
N GLU A 327 4.21 7.28 -17.15
CA GLU A 327 5.45 6.53 -17.36
C GLU A 327 6.68 7.40 -17.05
N PHE A 328 7.78 6.75 -16.69
CA PHE A 328 9.10 7.33 -16.40
C PHE A 328 9.90 7.63 -17.67
#